data_AF-A0A958AU91-F1
#
_entry.id   AF-A0A958AU91-F1
#
_cell.length_a   1.000
_cell.length_b   1.000
_cell.length_c   1.000
_cell.angle_alpha   90.00
_cell.angle_beta   90.00
_cell.angle_gamma   90.00
#
_symmetry.space_group_name_H-M   'P 1'
#
loop_
_entity.id
_entity.type
_entity.pdbx_description
1 polymer ?
#
loop_
_entity_poly.entity_id
_entity_poly.type
_entity_poly.pdbx_seq_one_letter_code
_entity_poly.pdbx_strand_id
1 'polypeptide(L)'
;MTITKKPRLVEKGNLPEAEIAALIDKGGSVARQGGKKSAQNKQQFIQLRLNPDFLAQIDEALKKRKVKIPRHTWILEALCEKLEREGGEVG
;
A
#
# COMPACT_ATOMS: atom_id res chain seq x y z
N MET A 1 48.30 -15.44 10.48
CA MET A 1 48.56 -16.15 9.21
C MET A 1 47.31 -16.09 8.36
N THR A 2 47.39 -15.46 7.18
CA THR A 2 46.28 -15.18 6.26
C THR A 2 46.23 -16.23 5.14
N ILE A 3 45.08 -16.88 4.94
CA ILE A 3 44.86 -17.79 3.81
C ILE A 3 44.02 -17.08 2.76
N THR A 4 44.68 -16.51 1.75
CA THR A 4 44.01 -15.93 0.58
C THR A 4 44.11 -16.95 -0.56
N LYS A 5 43.07 -17.76 -0.77
CA LYS A 5 42.95 -18.57 -2.00
C LYS A 5 42.09 -17.81 -3.01
N LYS A 6 42.70 -17.41 -4.14
CA LYS A 6 41.98 -16.92 -5.32
C LYS A 6 41.01 -18.02 -5.81
N PRO A 7 39.74 -17.72 -6.07
CA PRO A 7 38.81 -18.69 -6.64
C PRO A 7 39.29 -19.09 -8.04
N ARG A 8 39.33 -20.40 -8.29
CA ARG A 8 39.61 -20.95 -9.62
C ARG A 8 38.45 -20.61 -10.55
N LEU A 9 38.78 -20.03 -11.70
CA LEU A 9 37.86 -19.86 -12.81
C LEU A 9 37.46 -21.25 -13.29
N VAL A 10 36.25 -21.69 -12.94
CA VAL A 10 35.62 -22.84 -13.58
C VAL A 10 35.33 -22.44 -15.03
N GLU A 11 35.94 -23.17 -15.96
CA GLU A 11 35.72 -22.97 -17.39
C GLU A 11 34.24 -23.08 -17.68
N LYS A 12 33.72 -22.12 -18.46
CA LYS A 12 32.33 -22.11 -18.92
C LYS A 12 32.12 -23.31 -19.86
N GLY A 13 31.85 -24.45 -19.26
CA GLY A 13 31.27 -25.61 -19.95
C GLY A 13 29.97 -25.16 -20.61
N ASN A 14 29.84 -25.53 -21.87
CA ASN A 14 28.71 -25.24 -22.75
C ASN A 14 27.39 -25.69 -22.10
N LEU A 15 26.75 -24.80 -21.35
CA LEU A 15 25.43 -25.07 -20.76
C LEU A 15 24.45 -25.26 -21.93
N PRO A 16 23.64 -26.34 -21.93
CA PRO A 16 22.67 -26.56 -22.99
C PRO A 16 21.74 -25.34 -23.08
N GLU A 17 21.44 -24.93 -24.31
CA GLU A 17 20.67 -23.72 -24.62
C GLU A 17 19.33 -23.66 -23.85
N ALA A 18 18.73 -24.83 -23.57
CA ALA A 18 17.53 -24.96 -22.77
C ALA A 18 17.70 -24.51 -21.30
N GLU A 19 18.85 -24.76 -20.68
CA GLU A 19 19.15 -24.29 -19.32
C GLU A 19 19.43 -22.79 -19.30
N ILE A 20 20.09 -22.27 -20.35
CA ILE A 20 20.32 -20.84 -20.52
C ILE A 20 18.98 -20.11 -20.71
N ALA A 21 18.10 -20.65 -21.56
CA ALA A 21 16.75 -20.13 -21.78
C ALA A 21 15.94 -20.15 -20.48
N ALA A 22 15.96 -21.25 -19.72
CA ALA A 22 15.28 -21.33 -18.43
C ALA A 22 15.84 -20.34 -17.38
N LEU A 23 17.14 -20.05 -17.42
CA LEU A 23 17.77 -19.05 -16.55
C LEU A 23 17.40 -17.62 -16.95
N ILE A 24 17.33 -17.33 -18.24
CA ILE A 24 16.90 -16.03 -18.79
C ILE A 24 15.42 -15.78 -18.43
N ASP A 25 14.57 -16.79 -18.59
CA ASP A 25 13.14 -16.70 -18.24
C ASP A 25 12.94 -16.44 -16.72
N LYS A 26 13.77 -17.06 -15.87
CA LYS A 26 13.82 -16.77 -14.43
C LYS A 26 14.38 -15.38 -14.11
N GLY A 27 15.31 -14.85 -14.90
CA GLY A 27 15.96 -13.56 -14.69
C GLY A 27 15.12 -12.34 -15.10
N GLY A 28 14.15 -12.53 -16.01
CA GLY A 28 13.23 -11.50 -16.49
C GLY A 28 11.82 -11.56 -15.89
N SER A 29 11.53 -12.57 -15.06
CA SER A 29 10.25 -12.71 -14.38
C SER A 29 10.12 -11.64 -13.29
N VAL A 30 9.61 -10.46 -13.66
CA VAL A 30 9.01 -9.53 -12.70
C VAL A 30 8.08 -10.34 -11.81
N ALA A 31 8.18 -10.19 -10.49
CA ALA A 31 7.23 -10.80 -9.58
C ALA A 31 5.82 -10.43 -10.06
N ARG A 32 5.12 -11.37 -10.69
CA ARG A 32 3.70 -11.21 -11.04
C ARG A 32 3.06 -10.85 -9.72
N GLN A 33 2.66 -9.59 -9.57
CA GLN A 33 2.02 -9.11 -8.35
C GLN A 33 0.95 -10.13 -7.99
N GLY A 34 1.19 -10.82 -6.88
CA GLY A 34 0.50 -12.04 -6.56
C GLY A 34 -0.99 -11.76 -6.47
N GLY A 35 -1.74 -12.33 -7.42
CA GLY A 35 -3.18 -12.46 -7.38
C GLY A 35 -3.95 -11.14 -7.41
N LYS A 36 -5.03 -11.14 -8.20
CA LYS A 36 -6.23 -10.39 -7.82
C LYS A 36 -6.68 -10.91 -6.45
N LYS A 37 -6.06 -10.45 -5.35
CA LYS A 37 -6.67 -10.47 -4.04
C LYS A 37 -7.88 -9.56 -4.17
N SER A 38 -9.05 -10.17 -4.30
CA SER A 38 -10.39 -9.63 -4.16
C SER A 38 -10.38 -8.17 -3.74
N ALA A 39 -10.76 -7.28 -4.66
CA ALA A 39 -10.81 -5.83 -4.47
C ALA A 39 -11.93 -5.39 -3.49
N GLN A 40 -12.29 -6.22 -2.53
CA GLN A 40 -13.45 -6.00 -1.66
C GLN A 40 -13.13 -5.31 -0.34
N ASN A 41 -11.86 -5.03 0.03
CA ASN A 41 -11.63 -4.31 1.30
C ASN A 41 -10.26 -3.64 1.44
N LYS A 42 -9.78 -2.93 0.41
CA LYS A 42 -8.56 -2.12 0.56
C LYS A 42 -8.95 -0.68 0.94
N GLN A 43 -8.64 -0.30 2.18
CA GLN A 43 -8.71 1.10 2.60
C GLN A 43 -7.76 1.95 1.73
N GLN A 44 -8.28 3.04 1.18
CA GLN A 44 -7.52 3.99 0.38
C GLN A 44 -7.25 5.26 1.18
N PHE A 45 -5.97 5.66 1.27
CA PHE A 45 -5.61 6.95 1.85
C PHE A 45 -5.91 8.07 0.85
N ILE A 46 -6.59 9.12 1.31
CA ILE A 46 -6.89 10.31 0.52
C ILE A 46 -6.17 11.52 1.12
N GLN A 47 -5.67 12.40 0.26
CA GLN A 47 -5.11 13.69 0.67
C GLN A 47 -6.16 14.78 0.41
N LEU A 48 -6.59 15.46 1.47
CA LEU A 48 -7.61 16.52 1.40
C LEU A 48 -6.96 17.88 1.62
N ARG A 49 -7.31 18.86 0.79
CA ARG A 49 -6.96 20.27 1.00
C ARG A 49 -8.14 20.97 1.65
N LEU A 50 -7.94 21.49 2.86
CA LEU A 50 -8.96 22.20 3.63
C LEU A 50 -8.43 23.58 4.00
N ASN A 51 -9.30 24.59 3.97
CA ASN A 51 -8.95 25.92 4.46
C ASN A 51 -8.70 25.86 5.98
N PRO A 52 -7.77 26.65 6.53
CA PRO A 52 -7.45 26.65 7.95
C PRO A 52 -8.67 26.90 8.85
N ASP A 53 -9.55 27.82 8.45
CA ASP A 53 -10.76 28.15 9.20
C ASP A 53 -11.73 26.96 9.31
N PHE A 54 -11.79 26.13 8.27
CA PHE A 54 -12.62 24.93 8.28
C PHE A 54 -12.04 23.85 9.19
N LEU A 55 -10.71 23.70 9.19
CA LEU A 55 -10.02 22.80 10.10
C LEU A 55 -10.23 23.22 11.56
N ALA A 56 -10.18 24.52 11.85
CA ALA A 56 -10.44 25.07 13.18
C ALA A 56 -11.87 24.79 13.65
N GLN A 57 -12.87 24.85 12.76
CA GLN A 57 -14.25 24.50 13.08
C GLN A 57 -14.40 23.02 13.46
N ILE A 58 -13.71 22.11 12.76
CA ILE A 58 -13.68 20.68 13.09
C ILE A 58 -13.07 20.47 14.47
N ASP A 59 -11.96 21.15 14.77
CA ASP A 59 -11.30 21.08 16.08
C ASP A 59 -12.19 21.57 17.23
N GLU A 60 -12.92 22.67 17.03
CA GLU A 60 -13.89 23.17 18.00
C GLU A 60 -15.05 22.20 18.22
N ALA A 61 -15.56 21.56 17.16
CA ALA A 61 -16.59 20.54 17.27
C ALA A 61 -16.11 19.32 18.09
N LEU A 62 -14.87 18.90 17.90
CA LEU A 62 -14.25 17.82 18.65
C LEU A 62 -14.08 18.15 20.14
N LYS A 63 -13.71 19.39 20.49
CA LYS A 63 -13.57 19.83 21.88
C LYS A 63 -14.89 19.78 22.67
N LYS A 64 -16.02 20.02 21.99
CA LYS A 64 -17.35 20.02 22.60
C LYS A 64 -17.90 18.61 22.87
N ARG A 65 -17.31 17.56 22.30
CA ARG A 65 -17.76 16.19 22.55
C ARG A 65 -17.43 15.74 23.97
N LYS A 66 -18.34 14.96 24.56
CA LYS A 66 -18.14 14.30 25.86
C LYS A 66 -17.05 13.23 25.80
N VAL A 67 -16.93 12.53 24.66
CA VAL A 67 -15.92 11.50 24.42
C VAL A 67 -14.96 12.00 23.35
N LYS A 68 -13.66 11.98 23.65
CA LYS A 68 -12.62 12.38 22.69
C LYS A 68 -12.45 11.28 21.64
N ILE A 69 -12.55 11.66 20.38
CA ILE A 69 -12.23 10.80 19.24
C ILE A 69 -11.19 11.47 18.33
N PRO A 70 -10.41 10.70 17.55
CA PRO A 70 -9.50 11.26 16.57
C PRO A 70 -10.23 12.04 15.48
N ARG A 71 -9.58 13.07 14.92
CA ARG A 71 -10.10 13.84 13.77
C ARG A 71 -10.53 12.95 12.60
N HIS A 72 -9.74 11.93 12.27
CA HIS A 72 -10.04 11.04 11.17
C HIS A 72 -11.38 10.32 11.40
N THR A 73 -11.63 9.83 12.62
CA THR A 73 -12.87 9.11 12.97
C THR A 73 -14.06 10.03 12.86
N TRP A 74 -13.93 11.27 13.35
CA TRP A 74 -14.99 12.26 13.24
C TRP A 74 -15.32 12.61 11.79
N ILE A 75 -14.30 12.72 10.92
CA ILE A 75 -14.50 12.98 9.49
C ILE A 75 -15.20 11.79 8.82
N LEU A 76 -14.83 10.55 9.17
CA LEU A 76 -15.50 9.35 8.66
C LEU A 76 -16.97 9.30 9.10
N GLU A 77 -17.27 9.55 10.38
CA GLU A 77 -18.65 9.63 10.88
C GLU A 77 -19.47 10.66 10.09
N ALA A 78 -18.92 11.86 9.87
CA ALA A 78 -19.58 12.92 9.12
C ALA A 78 -19.82 12.55 7.64
N LEU A 79 -18.88 11.83 7.02
CA LEU A 79 -19.04 11.32 5.65
C LEU A 79 -20.14 10.25 5.57
N CYS A 80 -20.17 9.31 6.51
CA CYS A 80 -21.23 8.30 6.58
C CYS A 80 -22.61 8.96 6.74
N GLU A 81 -22.76 9.87 7.71
CA GLU A 81 -24.03 10.59 7.94
C GLU A 81 -24.49 11.35 6.68
N LYS A 82 -23.53 11.95 5.96
CA LYS A 82 -23.82 12.67 4.71
C LYS A 82 -24.30 11.74 3.61
N LEU A 83 -23.66 10.56 3.45
CA LEU A 83 -24.06 9.56 2.46
C LEU A 83 -25.44 8.98 2.77
N GLU A 84 -25.71 8.63 4.03
CA GLU A 84 -27.02 8.14 4.47
C GLU A 84 -28.12 9.17 4.17
N ARG A 85 -27.87 10.46 4.45
CA ARG A 85 -28.81 11.55 4.19
C ARG A 85 -29.12 11.73 2.70
N GLU A 86 -28.15 11.46 1.83
CA GLU A 86 -28.29 11.56 0.38
C GLU A 86 -28.81 10.25 -0.27
N GLY A 87 -29.09 9.21 0.53
CA GLY A 87 -29.59 7.93 0.04
C GLY A 87 -28.51 7.03 -0.56
N GLY A 88 -27.24 7.29 -0.26
CA GLY A 88 -26.16 6.35 -0.55
C GLY A 88 -26.22 5.17 0.42
N GLU A 89 -26.22 3.94 -0.10
CA GLU A 89 -26.05 2.74 0.73
C GLU A 89 -24.67 2.76 1.38
N VAL A 90 -24.65 2.85 2.72
CA VAL A 90 -23.44 2.60 3.52
C VAL A 90 -23.42 1.10 3.83
N GLY A 91 -22.68 0.35 3.01
CA GLY A 91 -22.53 -1.11 3.13
C GLY A 91 -21.57 -1.56 4.22
#